data_AF-A0A2W4JEV2-F1
#
_entry.id   AF-A0A2W4JEV2-F1
#
_cell.length_a   1.000
_cell.length_b   1.000
_cell.length_c   1.000
_cell.angle_alpha   90.00
_cell.angle_beta   90.00
_cell.angle_gamma   90.00
#
_symmetry.space_group_name_H-M   'P 1'
#
loop_
_entity.id
_entity.type
_entity.pdbx_description
1 polymer ?
#
loop_
_entity_poly.entity_id
_entity_poly.type
_entity_poly.pdbx_seq_one_letter_code
_entity_poly.pdbx_strand_id
1 'polypeptide(L)'
;LVLRSRRRCVLAPALSRADVALAPVAGPAGVRVAGKLAPDAVACVFMDEEDAAADVAAAQAGDEQALERLEERTLLWYELGELSEG
;
A
#
# COMPACT_ATOMS: atom_id res chain seq x y z
N LEU A 1 16.63 -4.12 2.65
CA LEU A 1 16.15 -4.72 1.39
C LEU A 1 15.08 -3.77 0.84
N VAL A 2 15.37 -2.99 -0.20
CA VAL A 2 14.31 -2.22 -0.87
C VAL A 2 13.72 -3.15 -1.91
N LEU A 3 12.59 -3.79 -1.59
CA LEU A 3 11.81 -4.54 -2.56
C LEU A 3 11.20 -3.53 -3.53
N ARG A 4 11.80 -3.39 -4.72
CA ARG A 4 11.24 -2.56 -5.80
C ARG A 4 10.12 -3.33 -6.49
N SER A 5 8.96 -3.42 -5.85
CA SER A 5 7.75 -3.85 -6.54
C SER A 5 7.44 -2.86 -7.66
N ARG A 6 7.10 -3.37 -8.85
CA ARG A 6 6.61 -2.54 -9.98
C ARG A 6 5.13 -2.17 -9.85
N ARG A 7 4.45 -2.69 -8.82
CA ARG A 7 3.03 -2.51 -8.53
C ARG A 7 2.86 -1.83 -7.18
N ARG A 8 1.80 -1.03 -7.01
CA ARG A 8 1.44 -0.53 -5.68
C ARG A 8 0.92 -1.69 -4.85
N CYS A 9 1.21 -1.60 -3.56
CA CYS A 9 0.75 -2.53 -2.54
C CYS A 9 0.23 -1.69 -1.38
N VAL A 10 -1.01 -1.94 -0.97
CA VAL A 10 -1.66 -1.33 0.18
C VAL A 10 -1.93 -2.43 1.19
N LEU A 11 -1.39 -2.26 2.39
CA LEU A 11 -1.64 -3.17 3.51
C LEU A 11 -2.80 -2.62 4.35
N ALA A 12 -3.73 -3.49 4.74
CA ALA A 12 -4.78 -3.17 5.70
C ALA A 12 -4.48 -3.84 7.06
N PRO A 13 -3.73 -3.17 7.95
CA PRO A 13 -3.44 -3.71 9.28
C PRO A 13 -4.59 -3.46 10.27
N ALA A 14 -4.82 -4.43 11.15
CA ALA A 14 -5.71 -4.30 12.30
C ALA A 14 -4.88 -3.82 13.51
N LEU A 15 -5.00 -2.54 13.84
CA LEU A 15 -4.25 -1.90 14.94
C LEU A 15 -5.19 -1.32 16.00
N SER A 16 -4.76 -1.33 17.25
CA SER A 16 -5.51 -0.64 18.31
C SER A 16 -5.28 0.88 18.23
N ARG A 17 -6.22 1.66 18.76
CA ARG A 17 -6.07 3.13 18.83
C ARG A 17 -4.85 3.56 19.66
N ALA A 18 -4.41 2.74 20.62
CA ALA A 18 -3.25 3.04 21.46
C ALA A 18 -1.92 2.93 20.70
N ASP A 19 -1.87 2.15 19.63
CA ASP A 19 -0.65 1.90 18.84
C ASP A 19 -0.41 2.96 17.75
N VAL A 20 -1.32 3.93 17.64
CA VAL A 20 -1.40 4.88 16.54
C VAL A 20 -1.45 6.32 17.07
N ALA A 21 -0.54 7.17 16.59
CA ALA A 21 -0.53 8.60 16.88
C ALA A 21 -0.88 9.40 15.61
N LEU A 22 -1.65 10.48 15.74
CA LEU A 22 -1.92 11.37 14.60
C LEU A 22 -0.61 11.97 14.05
N ALA A 23 -0.52 12.06 12.73
CA ALA A 23 0.61 12.62 12.00
C ALA A 23 0.12 13.61 10.93
N PRO A 24 -0.28 14.84 11.31
CA PRO A 24 -0.92 15.81 10.41
C PRO A 24 -0.06 16.21 9.20
N VAL A 25 1.27 16.10 9.31
CA VAL A 25 2.21 16.40 8.22
C VAL A 25 2.07 15.43 7.05
N ALA A 26 1.56 14.21 7.28
CA ALA A 26 1.28 13.22 6.23
C ALA A 26 -0.14 13.37 5.64
N GLY A 27 -0.88 14.42 6.03
CA GLY A 27 -2.25 14.68 5.62
C GLY A 27 -3.26 14.61 6.77
N PRO A 28 -4.51 15.02 6.55
CA PRO A 28 -5.54 15.12 7.58
C PRO A 28 -5.88 13.78 8.26
N ALA A 29 -5.69 12.66 7.55
CA ALA A 29 -5.87 11.30 8.06
C ALA A 29 -4.55 10.56 8.31
N GLY A 30 -3.41 11.25 8.19
CA GLY A 30 -2.09 10.66 8.37
C GLY A 30 -1.88 10.20 9.81
N VAL A 31 -1.35 9.00 9.98
CA VAL A 31 -1.00 8.45 11.30
C VAL A 31 0.41 7.88 11.32
N ARG A 32 1.01 7.86 12.51
CA ARG A 32 2.28 7.19 12.81
C ARG A 32 1.97 5.94 13.62
N VAL A 33 2.37 4.78 13.10
CA VAL A 33 2.34 3.50 13.81
C VAL A 33 3.66 3.33 14.55
N ALA A 34 3.60 2.96 15.84
CA ALA A 34 4.80 2.72 16.64
C ALA A 34 5.39 1.33 16.37
N GLY A 35 6.72 1.22 16.30
CA GLY A 35 7.40 -0.07 16.18
C GLY A 35 7.27 -0.74 14.81
N LYS A 36 7.36 -2.08 14.80
CA LYS A 36 7.22 -2.90 13.59
C LYS A 36 5.82 -3.48 13.52
N LEU A 37 5.24 -3.53 12.33
CA LEU A 37 4.01 -4.25 12.07
C LEU A 37 4.29 -5.75 12.03
N ALA A 38 3.61 -6.52 12.87
CA ALA A 38 3.69 -7.97 12.84
C ALA A 38 2.88 -8.52 11.65
N PRO A 39 3.35 -9.57 10.94
CA PRO A 39 2.65 -10.10 9.77
C PRO A 39 1.20 -10.54 10.05
N ASP A 40 0.94 -11.11 11.23
CA ASP A 40 -0.37 -11.54 11.71
C ASP A 40 -1.34 -10.39 11.99
N ALA A 41 -0.85 -9.15 12.10
CA ALA A 41 -1.69 -7.97 12.22
C ALA A 41 -2.22 -7.47 10.86
N VAL A 42 -1.77 -8.03 9.73
CA VAL A 42 -2.26 -7.65 8.39
C VAL A 42 -3.50 -8.47 8.05
N ALA A 43 -4.66 -7.81 8.01
CA ALA A 43 -5.92 -8.47 7.68
C ALA A 43 -6.01 -8.84 6.19
N CYS A 44 -5.50 -7.97 5.32
CA CYS A 44 -5.40 -8.24 3.89
C CYS A 44 -4.42 -7.30 3.18
N VAL A 45 -4.11 -7.65 1.94
CA VAL A 45 -3.27 -6.88 1.03
C VAL A 45 -4.05 -6.58 -0.25
N PHE A 46 -3.94 -5.34 -0.72
CA PHE A 46 -4.46 -4.91 -2.00
C PHE A 46 -3.29 -4.60 -2.94
N MET A 47 -3.27 -5.21 -4.12
CA MET A 47 -2.22 -4.99 -5.11
C MET A 47 -2.79 -4.62 -6.47
N ASP A 48 -2.05 -3.81 -7.22
CA ASP A 48 -2.41 -3.59 -8.62
C ASP A 48 -2.31 -4.89 -9.44
N GLU A 49 -3.07 -4.95 -10.53
CA GLU A 49 -2.84 -5.91 -11.62
C GLU A 49 -1.48 -5.66 -12.31
N GLU A 50 -0.99 -6.64 -13.07
CA GLU A 50 0.35 -6.58 -13.69
C GLU A 50 0.47 -5.44 -14.73
N ASP A 51 -0.60 -5.18 -15.46
CA ASP A 51 -0.68 -4.14 -16.50
C ASP A 51 -0.60 -2.70 -15.94
N ALA A 52 -0.80 -2.51 -14.63
CA ALA A 52 -0.62 -1.22 -13.96
C ALA A 52 0.85 -0.77 -13.88
N ALA A 53 1.81 -1.68 -14.09
CA ALA A 53 3.22 -1.42 -13.82
C ALA A 53 3.79 -0.20 -14.58
N ALA A 54 3.30 0.06 -15.80
CA ALA A 54 3.73 1.21 -16.58
C ALA A 54 3.24 2.52 -15.97
N ASP A 55 1.97 2.59 -15.57
CA ASP A 55 1.41 3.76 -14.91
C ASP A 55 2.03 3.97 -13.53
N VAL A 56 2.34 2.92 -12.76
CA VAL A 56 3.06 3.03 -11.48
C VAL A 56 4.44 3.66 -11.67
N ALA A 57 5.18 3.23 -12.69
CA ALA A 57 6.48 3.82 -13.00
C ALA A 57 6.38 5.28 -13.44
N ALA A 58 5.38 5.62 -14.26
CA ALA A 58 5.13 6.99 -14.70
C ALA A 58 4.72 7.90 -13.54
N ALA A 59 3.80 7.46 -12.68
CA ALA A 59 3.38 8.19 -11.49
C ALA A 59 4.53 8.41 -10.51
N GLN A 60 5.41 7.42 -10.32
CA GLN A 60 6.64 7.57 -9.53
C GLN A 60 7.62 8.61 -10.13
N ALA A 61 7.58 8.82 -11.44
CA ALA A 61 8.34 9.86 -12.13
C ALA A 61 7.64 11.24 -12.14
N GLY A 62 6.45 11.36 -11.54
CA GLY A 62 5.71 12.62 -11.42
C GLY A 62 4.63 12.84 -12.49
N ASP A 63 4.24 11.81 -13.25
CA ASP A 63 3.11 11.90 -14.17
C ASP A 63 1.77 11.85 -13.39
N GLU A 64 1.13 13.01 -13.24
CA GLU A 64 -0.15 13.16 -12.55
C GLU A 64 -1.29 12.43 -13.26
N GLN A 65 -1.27 12.33 -14.58
CA GLN A 65 -2.30 11.62 -15.35
C GLN A 65 -2.17 10.10 -15.15
N ALA A 66 -0.95 9.59 -15.01
CA ALA A 66 -0.73 8.19 -14.61
C ALA A 66 -1.24 7.92 -13.20
N LEU A 67 -1.07 8.88 -12.27
CA LEU A 67 -1.63 8.77 -10.93
C LEU A 67 -3.17 8.72 -10.94
N GLU A 68 -3.82 9.61 -11.69
CA GLU A 68 -5.29 9.61 -11.85
C GLU A 68 -5.81 8.27 -12.38
N ARG A 69 -5.19 7.72 -13.45
CA ARG A 69 -5.56 6.39 -13.97
C ARG A 69 -5.40 5.29 -12.94
N LEU A 70 -4.37 5.37 -12.10
CA LEU A 70 -4.14 4.40 -11.02
C LEU A 70 -5.18 4.53 -9.90
N GLU A 71 -5.69 5.73 -9.61
CA GLU A 71 -6.74 5.93 -8.60
C GLU A 71 -8.09 5.32 -9.02
N GLU A 72 -8.37 5.27 -10.32
CA GLU A 72 -9.59 4.66 -10.88
C GLU A 72 -9.52 3.13 -10.98
N ARG A 73 -8.34 2.53 -10.82
CA ARG A 73 -8.13 1.08 -10.95
C ARG A 73 -8.58 0.31 -9.71
N THR A 74 -9.23 -0.83 -9.95
CA THR A 74 -9.50 -1.83 -8.92
C THR A 74 -8.20 -2.52 -8.51
N LEU A 75 -8.06 -2.80 -7.21
CA LEU A 75 -6.96 -3.59 -6.67
C LEU A 75 -7.40 -5.04 -6.44
N LEU A 76 -6.50 -5.96 -6.73
CA LEU A 76 -6.64 -7.38 -6.37
C LEU A 76 -6.50 -7.53 -4.85
N TRP A 77 -7.37 -8.34 -4.25
CA TRP A 77 -7.35 -8.66 -2.83
C TRP A 77 -6.66 -9.99 -2.58
N TYR A 78 -5.78 -10.02 -1.58
CA TYR A 78 -5.07 -11.21 -1.15
C TYR A 78 -5.04 -11.33 0.38
N GLU A 79 -5.01 -12.55 0.88
CA GLU A 79 -4.50 -12.82 2.22
C GLU A 79 -2.96 -12.71 2.24
N LEU A 80 -2.37 -12.29 3.36
CA LEU A 80 -0.91 -12.10 3.43
C LEU A 80 -0.14 -13.40 3.13
N GLY A 81 -0.68 -14.55 3.54
CA GLY A 81 -0.09 -15.86 3.32
C GLY A 81 0.04 -16.21 1.83
N GLU A 82 -0.93 -15.83 1.01
CA GLU A 82 -0.92 -16.10 -0.44
C GLU A 82 0.26 -15.42 -1.14
N LEU A 83 0.73 -14.28 -0.62
CA LEU A 83 1.89 -13.57 -1.15
C LEU A 83 3.24 -14.21 -0.77
N SER A 84 3.24 -15.16 0.17
CA SER A 84 4.46 -15.90 0.53
C SER A 84 4.69 -17.13 -0.34
N GLU A 85 3.69 -17.53 -1.13
CA GLU A 85 3.72 -18.70 -2.01
C GLU A 85 4.13 -18.39 -3.46
N GLY A 86 4.24 -17.12 -3.83
CA GLY A 86 4.62 -16.66 -5.19
C GLY A 86 5.97 -15.99 -5.26
#